data_AF-A0A5Q2FHI5-F1
#
_entry.id   AF-A0A5Q2FHI5-F1
#
_cell.length_a   1.000
_cell.length_b   1.000
_cell.length_c   1.000
_cell.angle_alpha   90.00
_cell.angle_beta   90.00
_cell.angle_gamma   90.00
#
_symmetry.space_group_name_H-M   'P 1'
#
loop_
_entity.id
_entity.type
_entity.pdbx_description
1 polymer ?
#
loop_
_entity_poly.entity_id
_entity_poly.type
_entity_poly.pdbx_seq_one_letter_code
_entity_poly.pdbx_strand_id
1 'polypeptide(L)'
;MARRGASGLADRGPDRDPHRVPDPPRGTCAAGALRRGVRGLPSPRAAMGRPAATPTEDLMTPVIPEPQLRNPLIRLGVAVSERIIGRRLATARLLAWSPKVAAGAGALEALAPTAGRDLPERTLRLARLTASLTLNCPFCIDMNAHRHRQVGITDAEVYALRDRREDVTKSFSPSERLVIAYARGCRRPRSPWTTRCDR
;
A
#
# COMPACT_ATOMS: atom_id res chain seq x y z
N MET A 1 -5.15 39.97 74.12
CA MET A 1 -4.62 41.23 73.55
C MET A 1 -3.17 40.95 73.20
N ALA A 2 -2.61 41.17 72.00
CA ALA A 2 -2.93 42.09 70.93
C ALA A 2 -2.53 41.49 69.55
N ARG A 3 -3.01 42.16 68.50
CA ARG A 3 -3.03 41.79 67.08
C ARG A 3 -1.76 42.20 66.32
N ARG A 4 -1.72 41.72 65.05
CA ARG A 4 -0.99 42.18 63.82
C ARG A 4 0.26 41.34 63.54
N GLY A 5 0.53 40.79 62.35
CA GLY A 5 -0.11 40.85 61.03
C GLY A 5 0.99 40.88 59.95
N ALA A 6 0.99 39.92 59.00
CA ALA A 6 1.58 39.95 57.64
C ALA A 6 1.52 38.51 57.09
N SER A 7 0.60 38.12 56.21
CA SER A 7 0.55 38.43 54.76
C SER A 7 1.78 37.90 54.01
N GLY A 8 1.70 36.67 53.51
CA GLY A 8 2.65 36.07 52.57
C GLY A 8 1.88 35.19 51.58
N LEU A 9 1.50 35.80 50.46
CA LEU A 9 0.70 35.29 49.36
C LEU A 9 1.44 34.12 48.68
N ALA A 10 0.86 32.92 48.72
CA ALA A 10 1.35 31.79 47.94
C ALA A 10 1.03 32.03 46.46
N ASP A 11 2.09 32.21 45.68
CA ASP A 11 2.10 32.35 44.23
C ASP A 11 1.56 31.06 43.58
N ARG A 12 0.28 31.08 43.16
CA ARG A 12 -0.30 30.04 42.33
C ARG A 12 0.24 30.25 40.91
N GLY A 13 1.26 29.48 40.56
CA GLY A 13 1.79 29.40 39.20
C GLY A 13 0.68 29.07 38.18
N PRO A 14 0.85 29.46 36.91
CA PRO A 14 -0.20 29.38 35.91
C PRO A 14 -0.59 27.93 35.64
N ASP A 15 -1.90 27.75 35.60
CA ASP A 15 -2.68 26.59 35.19
C ASP A 15 -2.01 25.84 34.02
N ARG A 16 -1.35 24.71 34.33
CA ARG A 16 -0.80 23.80 33.31
C ARG A 16 -1.91 22.85 32.90
N ASP A 17 -2.61 23.20 31.83
CA ASP A 17 -3.53 22.29 31.14
C ASP A 17 -2.78 20.98 30.75
N PRO A 18 -3.15 19.83 31.32
CA PRO A 18 -2.50 18.54 31.05
C PRO A 18 -2.75 18.04 29.60
N HIS A 19 -3.59 18.72 28.82
CA HIS A 19 -3.86 18.41 27.42
C HIS A 19 -3.14 19.33 26.43
N ARG A 20 -2.33 20.29 26.90
CA ARG A 20 -1.57 21.17 26.01
C ARG A 20 -0.37 20.41 25.41
N VAL A 21 -0.54 19.98 24.16
CA VAL A 21 0.53 19.42 23.34
C VAL A 21 1.63 20.48 23.14
N PRO A 22 2.92 20.18 23.39
CA PRO A 22 4.00 21.13 23.19
C PRO A 22 4.10 21.57 21.73
N ASP A 23 4.36 22.87 21.51
CA ASP A 23 4.64 23.40 20.18
C ASP A 23 5.86 22.68 19.58
N PRO A 24 5.80 22.22 18.32
CA PRO A 24 6.93 21.56 17.69
C PRO A 24 8.08 22.55 17.47
N PRO A 25 9.33 22.07 17.49
CA PRO A 25 10.49 22.91 17.20
C PRO A 25 10.37 23.51 15.81
N ARG A 26 10.67 24.80 15.69
CA ARG A 26 10.73 25.52 14.40
C ARG A 26 11.89 24.97 13.57
N GLY A 27 11.65 23.88 12.85
CA GLY A 27 12.59 23.32 11.89
C GLY A 27 12.68 24.22 10.67
N THR A 28 13.85 24.82 10.45
CA THR A 28 14.16 25.50 9.20
C THR A 28 14.25 24.46 8.07
N CYS A 29 13.52 24.69 6.98
CA CYS A 29 13.65 23.91 5.76
C CYS A 29 15.00 24.20 5.11
N ALA A 30 16.01 23.39 5.42
CA ALA A 30 17.27 23.39 4.69
C ALA A 30 17.10 22.59 3.39
N ALA A 31 16.92 23.30 2.27
CA ALA A 31 17.07 22.75 0.93
C ALA A 31 18.55 22.40 0.69
N GLY A 32 18.93 21.17 1.04
CA GLY A 32 20.28 20.64 0.86
C GLY A 32 20.46 20.05 -0.54
N ALA A 33 21.12 20.81 -1.42
CA ALA A 33 21.61 20.36 -2.71
C ALA A 33 22.64 19.21 -2.54
N LEU A 34 22.33 18.04 -3.10
CA LEU A 34 23.27 16.93 -3.24
C LEU A 34 23.62 16.76 -4.73
N ARG A 35 24.59 17.55 -5.20
CA ARG A 35 25.39 17.20 -6.38
C ARG A 35 26.64 16.47 -5.89
N ARG A 36 26.68 15.14 -6.03
CA ARG A 36 27.93 14.37 -5.99
C ARG A 36 28.10 13.69 -7.34
N GLY A 37 29.25 13.97 -7.95
CA GLY A 37 29.57 13.62 -9.33
C GLY A 37 29.72 12.12 -9.54
N VAL A 38 29.15 11.65 -10.65
CA VAL A 38 29.47 10.35 -11.23
C VAL A 38 30.58 10.61 -12.24
N ARG A 39 31.84 10.36 -11.83
CA ARG A 39 32.97 10.22 -12.76
C ARG A 39 32.97 8.77 -13.24
N GLY A 40 33.05 8.58 -14.57
CA GLY A 40 33.47 7.31 -15.17
C GLY A 40 32.35 6.44 -15.74
N LEU A 41 31.68 6.90 -16.79
CA LEU A 41 31.04 5.99 -17.75
C LEU A 41 32.01 5.73 -18.90
N PRO A 42 32.35 4.46 -19.22
CA PRO A 42 33.17 4.15 -20.39
C PRO A 42 32.42 4.45 -21.71
N SER A 43 33.20 4.88 -22.71
CA SER A 43 32.76 5.25 -24.06
C SER A 43 32.08 4.09 -24.82
N PRO A 44 30.99 4.32 -25.58
CA PRO A 44 30.33 3.29 -26.35
C PRO A 44 31.05 3.13 -27.70
N ARG A 45 32.12 2.33 -27.72
CA ARG A 45 32.75 1.90 -28.98
C ARG A 45 33.07 0.41 -28.96
N ALA A 46 32.00 -0.38 -28.98
CA ALA A 46 32.01 -1.78 -29.40
C ALA A 46 30.57 -2.25 -29.69
N ALA A 47 29.92 -1.65 -30.69
CA ALA A 47 28.73 -2.22 -31.31
C ALA A 47 29.13 -2.84 -32.65
N MET A 48 29.54 -4.10 -32.61
CA MET A 48 29.60 -4.94 -33.81
C MET A 48 28.69 -6.15 -33.60
N GLY A 49 27.67 -6.23 -34.45
CA GLY A 49 27.00 -7.48 -34.84
C GLY A 49 26.11 -8.15 -33.79
N ARG A 50 24.88 -7.66 -33.61
CA ARG A 50 23.74 -8.55 -33.32
C ARG A 50 22.79 -8.49 -34.52
N PRO A 51 22.41 -9.63 -35.12
CA PRO A 51 21.38 -9.65 -36.15
C PRO A 51 20.06 -9.13 -35.55
N ALA A 52 19.32 -8.36 -36.35
CA ALA A 52 18.06 -7.77 -35.96
C ALA A 52 17.07 -8.89 -35.57
N ALA A 53 16.75 -8.96 -34.27
CA ALA A 53 15.64 -9.76 -33.79
C ALA A 53 14.34 -9.17 -34.35
N THR A 54 13.47 -10.04 -34.83
CA THR A 54 12.14 -9.72 -35.34
C THR A 54 11.30 -9.02 -34.23
N PRO A 55 10.49 -7.98 -34.54
CA PRO A 55 9.98 -7.05 -33.53
C PRO A 55 8.86 -7.59 -32.61
N THR A 56 8.58 -8.90 -32.62
CA THR A 56 7.36 -9.44 -32.01
C THR A 56 7.61 -10.39 -30.82
N GLU A 57 8.81 -10.93 -30.65
CA GLU A 57 9.15 -11.81 -29.51
C GLU A 57 9.72 -11.06 -28.28
N ASP A 58 10.21 -9.83 -28.46
CA ASP A 58 10.88 -9.08 -27.39
C ASP A 58 9.93 -8.52 -26.32
N LEU A 59 8.61 -8.50 -26.54
CA LEU A 59 7.65 -7.89 -25.59
C LEU A 59 7.25 -8.82 -24.42
N MET A 60 7.60 -10.10 -24.46
CA MET A 60 7.29 -11.06 -23.37
C MET A 60 8.50 -11.47 -22.54
N THR A 61 9.71 -11.02 -22.88
CA THR A 61 10.89 -11.26 -22.04
C THR A 61 10.84 -10.31 -20.84
N PRO A 62 10.78 -10.83 -19.59
CA PRO A 62 10.80 -9.95 -18.43
C PRO A 62 12.13 -9.22 -18.38
N VAL A 63 12.08 -7.89 -18.27
CA VAL A 63 13.27 -7.01 -18.16
C VAL A 63 14.17 -7.43 -16.99
N ILE A 64 13.57 -8.00 -15.93
CA ILE A 64 14.27 -8.53 -14.77
C ILE A 64 14.03 -10.04 -14.72
N PRO A 65 15.08 -10.88 -14.75
CA PRO A 65 14.94 -12.31 -14.62
C PRO A 65 14.36 -12.65 -13.24
N GLU A 66 13.51 -13.67 -13.17
CA GLU A 66 12.92 -14.08 -11.91
C GLU A 66 14.01 -14.58 -10.94
N PRO A 67 13.99 -14.15 -9.66
CA PRO A 67 15.00 -14.56 -8.70
C PRO A 67 14.92 -16.06 -8.41
N GLN A 68 16.09 -16.69 -8.27
CA GLN A 68 16.18 -18.09 -7.89
C GLN A 68 15.87 -18.27 -6.40
N LEU A 69 14.77 -18.95 -6.10
CA LEU A 69 14.40 -19.31 -4.73
C LEU A 69 15.34 -20.41 -4.22
N ARG A 70 16.36 -20.03 -3.43
CA ARG A 70 17.37 -21.00 -2.93
C ARG A 70 16.88 -21.85 -1.75
N ASN A 71 15.89 -21.37 -0.99
CA ASN A 71 15.38 -22.09 0.19
C ASN A 71 14.29 -23.11 -0.21
N PRO A 72 14.48 -24.43 0.06
CA PRO A 72 13.53 -25.46 -0.34
C PRO A 72 12.15 -25.34 0.31
N LEU A 73 12.08 -24.84 1.56
CA LEU A 73 10.81 -24.63 2.26
C LEU A 73 9.99 -23.52 1.61
N ILE A 74 10.64 -22.41 1.25
CA ILE A 74 9.99 -21.30 0.54
C ILE A 74 9.56 -21.73 -0.87
N ARG A 75 10.39 -22.52 -1.57
CA ARG A 75 10.02 -23.10 -2.87
C ARG A 75 8.76 -23.97 -2.76
N LEU A 76 8.70 -24.82 -1.74
CA LEU A 76 7.54 -25.66 -1.49
C LEU A 76 6.30 -24.81 -1.19
N GLY A 77 6.43 -23.81 -0.32
CA GLY A 77 5.34 -22.88 -0.01
C GLY A 77 4.79 -22.19 -1.25
N VAL A 78 5.67 -21.64 -2.10
CA VAL A 78 5.29 -21.03 -3.39
C VAL A 78 4.59 -22.05 -4.30
N ALA A 79 5.14 -23.25 -4.45
CA ALA A 79 4.57 -24.29 -5.31
C ALA A 79 3.18 -24.71 -4.83
N VAL A 80 2.97 -24.83 -3.52
CA VAL A 80 1.67 -25.13 -2.91
C VAL A 80 0.69 -23.98 -3.17
N SER A 81 1.09 -22.73 -2.94
CA SER A 81 0.25 -21.55 -3.22
C SER A 81 -0.17 -21.47 -4.68
N GLU A 82 0.76 -21.70 -5.62
CA GLU A 82 0.48 -21.71 -7.07
C GLU A 82 -0.47 -22.83 -7.45
N ARG A 83 -0.36 -24.01 -6.81
CA ARG A 83 -1.27 -25.13 -7.04
C ARG A 83 -2.69 -24.83 -6.57
N ILE A 84 -2.84 -24.21 -5.40
CA ILE A 84 -4.15 -23.82 -4.84
C ILE A 84 -4.80 -22.74 -5.71
N ILE A 85 -4.02 -21.73 -6.11
CA ILE A 85 -4.52 -20.60 -6.90
C ILE A 85 -4.70 -20.96 -8.39
N GLY A 86 -3.98 -21.97 -8.89
CA GLY A 86 -4.09 -22.48 -10.26
C GLY A 86 -3.41 -21.61 -11.31
N ARG A 87 -2.47 -20.76 -10.89
CA ARG A 87 -1.62 -19.96 -11.80
C ARG A 87 -0.28 -19.66 -11.16
N ARG A 88 0.70 -19.31 -12.00
CA ARG A 88 1.99 -18.78 -11.54
C ARG A 88 1.80 -17.44 -10.84
N LEU A 89 2.39 -17.28 -9.66
CA LEU A 89 2.25 -16.09 -8.84
C LEU A 89 3.53 -15.27 -8.92
N ALA A 90 3.78 -14.62 -10.06
CA ALA A 90 5.00 -13.85 -10.32
C ALA A 90 5.33 -12.89 -9.15
N THR A 91 4.33 -12.20 -8.61
CA THR A 91 4.52 -11.27 -7.50
C THR A 91 4.79 -11.96 -6.17
N ALA A 92 4.17 -13.11 -5.89
CA ALA A 92 4.50 -13.89 -4.68
C ALA A 92 5.93 -14.45 -4.74
N ARG A 93 6.41 -14.81 -5.94
CA ARG A 93 7.78 -15.27 -6.17
C ARG A 93 8.80 -14.15 -5.97
N LEU A 94 8.44 -12.92 -6.31
CA LEU A 94 9.23 -11.73 -5.99
C LEU A 94 9.33 -11.51 -4.47
N LEU A 95 8.21 -11.62 -3.73
CA LEU A 95 8.20 -11.54 -2.26
C LEU A 95 9.01 -12.68 -1.61
N ALA A 96 8.95 -13.87 -2.21
CA ALA A 96 9.70 -15.06 -1.79
C ALA A 96 11.22 -14.93 -1.89
N TRP A 97 11.72 -13.86 -2.51
CA TRP A 97 13.16 -13.55 -2.49
C TRP A 97 13.67 -13.24 -1.08
N SER A 98 12.83 -12.65 -0.23
CA SER A 98 13.10 -12.51 1.20
C SER A 98 12.21 -13.47 2.00
N PRO A 99 12.76 -14.56 2.56
CA PRO A 99 11.97 -15.56 3.30
C PRO A 99 11.15 -14.95 4.45
N LYS A 100 11.69 -13.91 5.12
CA LYS A 100 10.99 -13.20 6.19
C LYS A 100 9.79 -12.43 5.68
N VAL A 101 9.93 -11.75 4.54
CA VAL A 101 8.82 -11.02 3.89
C VAL A 101 7.75 -12.00 3.42
N ALA A 102 8.16 -13.10 2.79
CA ALA A 102 7.25 -14.12 2.32
C ALA A 102 6.44 -14.76 3.44
N ALA A 103 7.11 -15.12 4.55
CA ALA A 103 6.45 -15.67 5.73
C ALA A 103 5.50 -14.65 6.38
N GLY A 104 5.93 -13.39 6.52
CA GLY A 104 5.09 -12.33 7.07
C GLY A 104 3.85 -12.04 6.22
N ALA A 105 4.01 -11.96 4.90
CA ALA A 105 2.89 -11.78 3.97
C ALA A 105 1.93 -12.99 4.00
N GLY A 106 2.46 -14.21 4.02
CA GLY A 106 1.67 -15.42 4.14
C GLY A 106 0.87 -15.47 5.45
N ALA A 107 1.50 -15.11 6.58
CA ALA A 107 0.84 -15.04 7.88
C ALA A 107 -0.25 -13.96 7.91
N LEU A 108 0.03 -12.78 7.35
CA LEU A 108 -0.96 -11.69 7.26
C LEU A 108 -2.20 -12.14 6.48
N GLU A 109 -2.03 -12.74 5.32
CA GLU A 109 -3.14 -13.19 4.47
C GLU A 109 -3.90 -14.37 5.09
N ALA A 110 -3.20 -15.31 5.75
CA ALA A 110 -3.82 -16.46 6.41
C ALA A 110 -4.66 -16.06 7.64
N LEU A 111 -4.31 -14.96 8.29
CA LEU A 111 -5.00 -14.44 9.48
C LEU A 111 -5.99 -13.32 9.13
N ALA A 112 -6.05 -12.88 7.88
CA ALA A 112 -6.97 -11.84 7.46
C ALA A 112 -8.43 -12.31 7.63
N PRO A 113 -9.35 -11.44 8.09
CA PRO A 113 -10.74 -11.80 8.29
C PRO A 113 -11.36 -12.42 7.04
N THR A 114 -12.02 -13.55 7.18
CA THR A 114 -12.75 -14.22 6.10
C THR A 114 -14.20 -13.72 6.05
N ALA A 115 -14.90 -14.04 4.97
CA ALA A 115 -16.31 -13.70 4.82
C ALA A 115 -17.16 -14.32 5.94
N GLY A 116 -18.18 -13.59 6.38
CA GLY A 116 -19.09 -14.02 7.44
C GLY A 116 -20.52 -13.56 7.19
N ARG A 117 -21.43 -13.86 8.13
CA ARG A 117 -22.85 -13.49 8.03
C ARG A 117 -23.04 -11.99 7.81
N ASP A 118 -22.26 -11.16 8.52
CA ASP A 118 -22.40 -9.69 8.49
C ASP A 118 -21.59 -9.04 7.37
N LEU A 119 -20.63 -9.78 6.78
CA LEU A 119 -19.81 -9.29 5.68
C LEU A 119 -19.70 -10.38 4.59
N PRO A 120 -20.63 -10.37 3.62
CA PRO A 120 -20.65 -11.33 2.53
C PRO A 120 -19.34 -11.31 1.74
N GLU A 121 -18.98 -12.45 1.15
CA GLU A 121 -17.71 -12.63 0.44
C GLU A 121 -17.53 -11.60 -0.68
N ARG A 122 -18.59 -11.33 -1.43
CA ARG A 122 -18.62 -10.28 -2.47
C ARG A 122 -18.26 -8.90 -1.89
N THR A 123 -18.88 -8.50 -0.80
CA THR A 123 -18.65 -7.21 -0.13
C THR A 123 -17.23 -7.10 0.40
N LEU A 124 -16.71 -8.15 1.04
CA LEU A 124 -15.32 -8.20 1.51
C LEU A 124 -14.34 -8.08 0.33
N ARG A 125 -14.63 -8.73 -0.79
CA ARG A 125 -13.78 -8.68 -1.99
C ARG A 125 -13.80 -7.30 -2.64
N LEU A 126 -14.95 -6.63 -2.70
CA LEU A 126 -15.07 -5.23 -3.12
C LEU A 126 -14.24 -4.31 -2.23
N ALA A 127 -14.27 -4.50 -0.91
CA ALA A 127 -13.46 -3.72 0.03
C ALA A 127 -11.97 -3.86 -0.26
N ARG A 128 -11.47 -5.10 -0.36
CA ARG A 128 -10.05 -5.39 -0.61
C ARG A 128 -9.58 -4.89 -1.97
N LEU A 129 -10.39 -5.08 -3.01
CA LEU A 129 -10.07 -4.59 -4.35
C LEU A 129 -10.05 -3.06 -4.40
N THR A 130 -11.03 -2.40 -3.78
CA THR A 130 -11.06 -0.93 -3.69
C THR A 130 -9.86 -0.38 -2.93
N ALA A 131 -9.48 -0.98 -1.80
CA ALA A 131 -8.30 -0.58 -1.05
C ALA A 131 -7.01 -0.78 -1.87
N SER A 132 -6.89 -1.91 -2.56
CA SER A 132 -5.75 -2.23 -3.44
C SER A 132 -5.57 -1.19 -4.54
N LEU A 133 -6.67 -0.80 -5.19
CA LEU A 133 -6.70 0.23 -6.24
C LEU A 133 -6.41 1.63 -5.65
N THR A 134 -6.95 1.93 -4.47
CA THR A 134 -6.76 3.23 -3.80
C THR A 134 -5.31 3.48 -3.39
N LEU A 135 -4.61 2.42 -2.98
CA LEU A 135 -3.20 2.45 -2.62
C LEU A 135 -2.27 2.22 -3.82
N ASN A 136 -2.81 1.97 -5.01
CA ASN A 136 -2.07 1.62 -6.21
C ASN A 136 -1.06 0.48 -5.97
N CYS A 137 -1.48 -0.56 -5.24
CA CYS A 137 -0.64 -1.70 -4.89
C CYS A 137 -0.78 -2.81 -5.95
N PRO A 138 0.16 -2.99 -6.89
CA PRO A 138 0.01 -3.97 -7.98
C PRO A 138 -0.07 -5.41 -7.46
N PHE A 139 0.66 -5.75 -6.40
CA PHE A 139 0.54 -7.05 -5.72
C PHE A 139 -0.88 -7.30 -5.20
N CYS A 140 -1.41 -6.32 -4.47
CA CYS A 140 -2.71 -6.41 -3.84
C CYS A 140 -3.82 -6.45 -4.90
N ILE A 141 -3.69 -5.68 -5.98
CA ILE A 141 -4.63 -5.67 -7.11
C ILE A 141 -4.66 -7.06 -7.75
N ASP A 142 -3.50 -7.64 -8.07
CA ASP A 142 -3.41 -8.97 -8.69
C ASP A 142 -4.09 -10.06 -7.84
N MET A 143 -3.79 -10.08 -6.54
CA MET A 143 -4.34 -11.07 -5.61
C MET A 143 -5.85 -10.88 -5.35
N ASN A 144 -6.32 -9.63 -5.24
CA ASN A 144 -7.73 -9.35 -4.93
C ASN A 144 -8.65 -9.29 -6.16
N ALA A 145 -8.12 -9.03 -7.35
CA ALA A 145 -8.86 -9.12 -8.61
C ALA A 145 -8.96 -10.57 -9.13
N HIS A 146 -8.09 -11.46 -8.68
CA HIS A 146 -8.14 -12.87 -9.09
C HIS A 146 -9.51 -13.48 -8.76
N ARG A 147 -10.10 -14.20 -9.73
CA ARG A 147 -11.40 -14.88 -9.57
C ARG A 147 -12.55 -13.98 -9.07
N HIS A 148 -12.48 -12.66 -9.27
CA HIS A 148 -13.55 -11.74 -8.84
C HIS A 148 -14.95 -12.14 -9.38
N ARG A 149 -15.01 -12.74 -10.57
CA ARG A 149 -16.24 -13.28 -11.16
C ARG A 149 -16.89 -14.41 -10.34
N GLN A 150 -16.10 -15.18 -9.57
CA GLN A 150 -16.63 -16.29 -8.74
C GLN A 150 -17.50 -15.78 -7.58
N VAL A 151 -17.29 -14.54 -7.15
CA VAL A 151 -18.12 -13.86 -6.14
C VAL A 151 -19.12 -12.88 -6.79
N GLY A 152 -19.40 -13.06 -8.09
CA GLY A 152 -20.35 -12.28 -8.86
C GLY A 152 -19.89 -10.89 -9.26
N ILE A 153 -18.64 -10.49 -8.98
CA ILE A 153 -18.11 -9.17 -9.40
C ILE A 153 -17.82 -9.23 -10.90
N THR A 154 -18.32 -8.28 -11.66
CA THR A 154 -18.12 -8.23 -13.12
C THR A 154 -16.86 -7.42 -13.48
N ASP A 155 -16.28 -7.66 -14.66
CA ASP A 155 -15.16 -6.85 -15.14
C ASP A 155 -15.54 -5.36 -15.22
N ALA A 156 -16.77 -5.05 -15.62
CA ALA A 156 -17.28 -3.68 -15.67
C ALA A 156 -17.28 -3.01 -14.29
N GLU A 157 -17.64 -3.75 -13.23
CA GLU A 157 -17.54 -3.27 -11.85
C GLU A 157 -16.09 -3.07 -11.43
N VAL A 158 -15.18 -3.98 -11.80
CA VAL A 158 -13.74 -3.82 -11.54
C VAL A 158 -13.19 -2.56 -12.22
N TYR A 159 -13.56 -2.31 -13.48
CA TYR A 159 -13.17 -1.10 -14.21
C TYR A 159 -13.81 0.15 -13.62
N ALA A 160 -15.07 0.09 -13.17
CA ALA A 160 -15.69 1.20 -12.44
C ALA A 160 -14.92 1.54 -11.16
N LEU A 161 -14.48 0.53 -10.39
CA LEU A 161 -13.62 0.73 -9.22
C LEU A 161 -12.23 1.27 -9.60
N ARG A 162 -11.66 0.89 -10.74
CA ARG A 162 -10.38 1.46 -11.20
C ARG A 162 -10.55 2.94 -11.57
N ASP A 163 -11.59 3.24 -12.33
CA ASP A 163 -11.84 4.54 -12.96
C ASP A 163 -12.60 5.52 -12.06
N ARG A 164 -12.93 5.11 -10.83
CA ARG A 164 -13.68 5.90 -9.84
C ARG A 164 -15.09 6.28 -10.31
N ARG A 165 -15.77 5.36 -10.98
CA ARG A 165 -17.13 5.51 -11.54
C ARG A 165 -18.17 4.66 -10.81
N GLU A 166 -17.92 4.35 -9.54
CA GLU A 166 -18.84 3.60 -8.69
C GLU A 166 -20.22 4.28 -8.54
N ASP A 167 -20.29 5.60 -8.61
CA ASP A 167 -21.50 6.43 -8.50
C ASP A 167 -22.52 6.17 -9.62
N VAL A 168 -22.04 6.10 -10.87
CA VAL A 168 -22.89 5.84 -12.06
C VAL A 168 -23.13 4.36 -12.33
N THR A 169 -22.40 3.47 -11.64
CA THR A 169 -22.53 2.02 -11.80
C THR A 169 -23.70 1.49 -10.99
N LYS A 170 -24.81 1.12 -11.62
CA LYS A 170 -26.06 0.74 -10.93
C LYS A 170 -26.05 -0.61 -10.21
N SER A 171 -25.08 -1.49 -10.52
CA SER A 171 -25.05 -2.87 -9.99
C SER A 171 -24.62 -2.98 -8.53
N PHE A 172 -24.04 -1.92 -7.94
CA PHE A 172 -23.67 -1.90 -6.53
C PHE A 172 -24.88 -1.55 -5.64
N SER A 173 -25.12 -2.41 -4.65
CA SER A 173 -26.07 -2.17 -3.57
C SER A 173 -25.63 -1.03 -2.64
N PRO A 174 -26.54 -0.44 -1.84
CA PRO A 174 -26.19 0.63 -0.90
C PRO A 174 -25.09 0.25 0.10
N SER A 175 -25.10 -0.98 0.62
CA SER A 175 -24.09 -1.46 1.57
C SER A 175 -22.71 -1.62 0.92
N GLU A 176 -22.66 -2.11 -0.32
CA GLU A 176 -21.40 -2.20 -1.09
C GLU A 176 -20.83 -0.82 -1.38
N ARG A 177 -21.68 0.16 -1.74
CA ARG A 177 -21.25 1.55 -1.93
C ARG A 177 -20.65 2.15 -0.67
N LEU A 178 -21.23 1.87 0.50
CA LEU A 178 -20.70 2.32 1.79
C LEU A 178 -19.32 1.72 2.04
N VAL A 179 -19.14 0.43 1.80
CA VAL A 179 -17.85 -0.26 1.97
C VAL A 179 -16.79 0.24 0.98
N ILE A 180 -17.17 0.47 -0.28
CA ILE A 180 -16.30 1.07 -1.30
C ILE A 180 -15.86 2.47 -0.84
N ALA A 181 -16.81 3.33 -0.44
CA ALA A 181 -16.52 4.67 0.05
C ALA A 181 -15.60 4.66 1.28
N TYR A 182 -15.83 3.73 2.22
CA TYR A 182 -14.96 3.54 3.38
C TYR A 182 -13.54 3.15 2.96
N ALA A 183 -13.38 2.14 2.09
CA ALA A 183 -12.09 1.67 1.62
C ALA A 183 -11.32 2.75 0.82
N ARG A 184 -12.02 3.61 0.07
CA ARG A 184 -11.44 4.81 -0.57
C ARG A 184 -10.88 5.79 0.46
N GLY A 185 -11.56 5.94 1.59
CA GLY A 185 -11.16 6.80 2.70
C GLY A 185 -9.97 6.26 3.51
N CYS A 186 -9.64 4.97 3.42
CA CYS A 186 -8.56 4.34 4.19
C CYS A 186 -7.13 4.79 3.83
N ARG A 187 -6.96 5.67 2.83
CA ARG A 187 -5.67 6.32 2.55
C ARG A 187 -5.31 7.24 3.74
N ARG A 188 -4.40 6.84 4.63
CA ARG A 188 -3.89 7.72 5.70
C ARG A 188 -2.91 8.78 5.15
N PRO A 189 -2.85 10.00 5.75
CA PRO A 189 -3.97 10.89 6.07
C PRO A 189 -3.75 12.35 5.56
N ARG A 190 -4.81 13.16 5.58
CA ARG A 190 -4.72 14.63 5.72
C ARG A 190 -3.91 14.93 6.98
N SER A 191 -2.62 15.12 6.81
CA SER A 191 -1.78 15.76 7.81
C SER A 191 -2.24 17.22 7.93
N PRO A 192 -2.44 17.79 9.14
CA PRO A 192 -2.60 19.25 9.26
C PRO A 192 -1.36 20.00 8.71
N TRP A 193 -0.21 19.32 8.60
CA TRP A 193 1.03 19.83 8.04
C TRP A 193 1.06 19.88 6.50
N THR A 194 0.24 19.09 5.80
CA THR A 194 0.19 19.14 4.33
C THR A 194 -0.72 20.24 3.80
N THR A 195 -1.62 20.79 4.63
CA THR A 195 -2.53 21.90 4.25
C THR A 195 -1.91 23.30 4.34
N ARG A 196 -0.63 23.43 4.73
CA ARG A 196 0.02 24.73 4.97
C ARG A 196 1.17 25.05 4.01
N CYS A 197 1.27 24.36 2.88
CA CYS A 197 2.23 24.73 1.82
C CYS A 197 1.57 25.29 0.55
N ASP A 198 0.23 25.31 0.46
CA ASP A 198 -0.51 25.82 -0.71
C ASP A 198 -1.12 27.22 -0.48
N ARG A 199 -0.48 28.09 0.31
CA ARG A 199 -0.82 29.53 0.37
C ARG A 199 0.41 30.40 0.41
#